data_AF-X1RS71-F1
#
_entry.id   AF-X1RS71-F1
#
_cell.length_a   1.000
_cell.length_b   1.000
_cell.length_c   1.000
_cell.angle_alpha   90.00
_cell.angle_beta   90.00
_cell.angle_gamma   90.00
#
_symmetry.space_group_name_H-M   'P 1'
#
loop_
_entity.id
_entity.type
_entity.pdbx_description
1 polymer ?
#
loop_
_entity_poly.entity_id
_entity_poly.type
_entity_poly.pdbx_seq_one_letter_code
_entity_poly.pdbx_strand_id
1 'polypeptide(L)'
;MSERVLKFTIPKGSLQDAVASFFERAGLKLLFVSKRDYRPSVGDSEIYIKLLRPQEIPNYLIGENAFDLGISGIDWVKETNANVEILLDLEIGAVSIVLCAPNNWDYINSLDDILQKFYEEGKTLRISTEYLTLSMNYLKENETYRKFYGEKTPLVITPWRSWA
;
A
#
# COMPACT_ATOMS: atom_id res chain seq x y z
N MET A 1 12.71 -31.88 17.12
CA MET A 1 12.79 -31.05 15.91
C MET A 1 11.82 -29.91 16.11
N SER A 2 12.23 -28.65 15.96
CA SER A 2 11.24 -27.56 15.94
C SER A 2 10.37 -27.78 14.71
N GLU A 3 9.08 -28.01 14.90
CA GLU A 3 8.12 -28.05 13.79
C GLU A 3 8.25 -26.75 12.99
N ARG A 4 8.55 -26.86 11.69
CA ARG A 4 8.67 -25.70 10.81
C ARG A 4 7.26 -25.23 10.49
N VAL A 5 6.80 -24.22 11.24
CA VAL A 5 5.51 -23.58 11.02
C VAL A 5 5.68 -22.46 9.99
N LEU A 6 4.86 -22.48 8.92
CA LEU A 6 4.74 -21.40 7.95
C LEU A 6 3.98 -20.24 8.58
N LYS A 7 4.63 -19.09 8.71
CA LYS A 7 4.01 -17.85 9.23
C LYS A 7 3.44 -17.03 8.09
N PHE A 8 2.13 -17.00 7.97
CA PHE A 8 1.40 -16.28 6.93
C PHE A 8 0.66 -15.07 7.51
N THR A 9 0.81 -13.89 6.90
CA THR A 9 -0.05 -12.74 7.18
C THR A 9 -1.08 -12.44 6.09
N ILE A 10 -2.28 -12.03 6.50
CA ILE A 10 -3.37 -11.66 5.58
C ILE A 10 -3.94 -10.27 5.93
N PRO A 11 -4.51 -9.54 4.95
CA PRO A 11 -5.03 -8.21 5.18
C PRO A 11 -6.35 -8.28 5.95
N LYS A 12 -6.48 -7.44 6.97
CA LYS A 12 -7.77 -7.18 7.62
C LYS A 12 -8.58 -6.13 6.86
N GLY A 13 -9.87 -6.05 7.16
CA GLY A 13 -10.74 -5.00 6.64
C GLY A 13 -11.37 -5.37 5.30
N SER A 14 -11.40 -4.45 4.33
CA SER A 14 -12.16 -4.59 3.08
C SER A 14 -11.78 -5.82 2.24
N LEU A 15 -10.53 -6.28 2.31
CA LEU A 15 -10.05 -7.45 1.57
C LEU A 15 -10.25 -8.77 2.33
N GLN A 16 -10.62 -8.72 3.61
CA GLN A 16 -10.65 -9.89 4.48
C GLN A 16 -11.62 -10.96 3.98
N ASP A 17 -12.81 -10.58 3.53
CA ASP A 17 -13.83 -11.53 3.06
C ASP A 17 -13.42 -12.18 1.72
N ALA A 18 -12.81 -11.40 0.82
CA ALA A 18 -12.29 -11.90 -0.44
C ALA A 18 -11.15 -12.90 -0.21
N VAL A 19 -10.24 -12.60 0.74
CA VAL A 19 -9.17 -13.51 1.14
C VAL A 19 -9.72 -14.75 1.83
N ALA A 20 -10.70 -14.62 2.72
CA ALA A 20 -11.34 -15.77 3.37
C ALA A 20 -11.99 -16.71 2.34
N SER A 21 -12.66 -16.15 1.32
CA SER A 21 -13.23 -16.92 0.21
C SER A 21 -12.16 -17.62 -0.63
N PHE A 22 -11.03 -16.95 -0.92
CA PHE A 22 -9.88 -17.56 -1.59
C PHE A 22 -9.35 -18.77 -0.81
N PHE A 23 -9.17 -18.62 0.51
CA PHE A 23 -8.75 -19.70 1.40
C PHE A 23 -9.77 -20.86 1.45
N GLU A 24 -11.06 -20.57 1.54
CA GLU A 24 -12.12 -21.60 1.55
C GLU A 24 -12.14 -22.39 0.23
N ARG A 25 -11.96 -21.73 -0.92
CA ARG A 25 -11.81 -22.38 -2.24
C ARG A 25 -10.57 -23.28 -2.33
N ALA A 26 -9.51 -22.95 -1.60
CA ALA A 26 -8.31 -23.76 -1.48
C ALA A 26 -8.45 -24.91 -0.45
N GLY A 27 -9.62 -25.08 0.18
CA GLY A 27 -9.83 -26.08 1.22
C GLY A 27 -9.27 -25.69 2.60
N LEU A 28 -8.80 -24.45 2.76
CA LEU A 28 -8.13 -23.91 3.94
C LEU A 28 -9.04 -22.94 4.69
N LYS A 29 -10.24 -23.38 5.09
CA LYS A 29 -11.22 -22.52 5.75
C LYS A 29 -10.66 -21.82 7.00
N LEU A 30 -10.72 -20.49 7.01
CA LEU A 30 -10.34 -19.67 8.15
C LEU A 30 -11.41 -19.73 9.26
N LEU A 31 -10.99 -20.06 10.47
CA LEU A 31 -11.85 -20.13 11.65
C LEU A 31 -11.49 -19.02 12.64
N PHE A 32 -12.44 -18.15 12.92
CA PHE A 32 -12.29 -17.03 13.85
C PHE A 32 -13.04 -17.32 15.15
N VAL A 33 -12.39 -17.15 16.30
CA VAL A 33 -13.07 -17.34 17.60
C VAL A 33 -13.97 -16.16 17.98
N SER A 34 -13.75 -14.99 17.37
CA SER A 34 -14.58 -13.80 17.55
C SER A 34 -14.40 -12.81 16.40
N LYS A 35 -15.26 -11.79 16.33
CA LYS A 35 -15.10 -10.68 15.36
C LYS A 35 -13.82 -9.86 15.53
N ARG A 36 -13.21 -9.90 16.72
CA ARG A 36 -11.96 -9.17 17.02
C ARG A 36 -10.74 -10.09 16.99
N ASP A 37 -10.91 -11.32 16.52
CA ASP A 37 -9.82 -12.25 16.41
C ASP A 37 -8.88 -11.86 15.26
N TYR A 38 -7.60 -11.73 15.59
CA TYR A 38 -6.53 -11.39 14.65
C TYR A 38 -5.67 -12.61 14.29
N ARG A 39 -5.98 -13.80 14.81
CA ARG A 39 -5.21 -15.03 14.61
C ARG A 39 -6.15 -16.20 14.33
N PRO A 40 -6.86 -16.20 13.18
CA PRO A 40 -7.71 -17.31 12.81
C PRO A 40 -6.88 -18.58 12.68
N SER A 41 -7.48 -19.70 13.03
CA SER A 41 -6.92 -21.01 12.74
C SER A 41 -7.34 -21.50 11.36
N VAL A 42 -6.58 -22.44 10.84
CA VAL A 42 -6.89 -23.23 9.65
C VAL A 42 -6.74 -24.71 10.03
N GLY A 43 -7.32 -25.63 9.24
CA GLY A 43 -7.26 -27.08 9.50
C GLY A 43 -5.87 -27.73 9.36
N ASP A 44 -4.80 -26.93 9.29
CA ASP A 44 -3.42 -27.35 9.13
C ASP A 44 -2.57 -26.76 10.28
N SER A 45 -1.98 -27.62 11.10
CA SER A 45 -1.15 -27.24 12.24
C SER A 45 0.21 -26.64 11.85
N GLU A 46 0.65 -26.85 10.61
CA GLU A 46 1.90 -26.30 10.10
C GLU A 46 1.74 -24.85 9.59
N ILE A 47 0.53 -24.28 9.65
CA ILE A 47 0.25 -22.92 9.18
C ILE A 47 -0.20 -22.02 10.34
N TYR A 48 0.56 -20.95 10.57
CA TYR A 48 0.21 -19.88 11.49
C TYR A 48 -0.29 -18.65 10.72
N ILE A 49 -1.49 -18.15 11.03
CA ILE A 49 -2.07 -16.98 10.37
C ILE A 49 -2.21 -15.81 11.33
N LYS A 50 -1.82 -14.61 10.88
CA LYS A 50 -2.11 -13.35 11.58
C LYS A 50 -2.61 -12.25 10.65
N LEU A 51 -3.70 -11.60 11.05
CA LEU A 51 -4.25 -10.43 10.37
C LEU A 51 -3.43 -9.18 10.73
N LEU A 52 -3.09 -8.40 9.71
CA LEU A 52 -2.43 -7.10 9.84
C LEU A 52 -3.18 -6.01 9.05
N ARG A 53 -2.93 -4.72 9.33
CA ARG A 53 -3.39 -3.66 8.42
C ARG A 53 -2.66 -3.80 7.08
N PRO A 54 -3.30 -3.54 5.94
CA PRO A 54 -2.67 -3.65 4.63
C PRO A 54 -1.31 -2.91 4.53
N GLN A 55 -1.24 -1.68 5.06
CA GLN A 55 -0.03 -0.86 5.08
C GLN A 55 1.13 -1.42 5.91
N GLU A 56 0.87 -2.34 6.84
CA GLU A 56 1.88 -2.94 7.70
C GLU A 56 2.50 -4.18 7.07
N ILE A 57 1.74 -4.90 6.23
CA ILE A 57 2.12 -6.23 5.70
C ILE A 57 3.48 -6.22 5.00
N PRO A 58 3.77 -5.32 4.03
CA PRO A 58 5.05 -5.37 3.33
C PRO A 58 6.25 -5.22 4.26
N ASN A 59 6.15 -4.31 5.25
CA ASN A 59 7.22 -4.09 6.23
C ASN A 59 7.41 -5.32 7.15
N TYR A 60 6.33 -6.00 7.51
CA TYR A 60 6.40 -7.24 8.28
C TYR A 60 6.96 -8.42 7.47
N LEU A 61 6.84 -8.44 6.14
CA LEU A 61 7.42 -9.49 5.30
C LEU A 61 8.94 -9.36 5.16
N ILE A 62 9.46 -8.12 5.10
CA ILE A 62 10.91 -7.87 5.04
C ILE A 62 11.55 -7.82 6.43
N GLY A 63 10.73 -7.79 7.49
CA GLY A 63 11.20 -7.75 8.88
C GLY A 63 11.75 -9.11 9.34
N GLU A 64 12.83 -9.10 10.11
CA GLU A 64 13.50 -10.33 10.56
C GLU A 64 12.54 -11.29 11.29
N ASN A 65 12.42 -12.52 10.77
CA ASN A 65 11.66 -13.65 11.34
C ASN A 65 10.19 -13.37 11.68
N ALA A 66 9.59 -12.34 11.07
CA ALA A 66 8.22 -11.96 11.33
C ALA A 66 7.21 -12.84 10.59
N PHE A 67 7.31 -12.94 9.27
CA PHE A 67 6.44 -13.76 8.42
C PHE A 67 7.19 -14.29 7.21
N ASP A 68 6.78 -15.47 6.72
CA ASP A 68 7.35 -16.12 5.54
C ASP A 68 6.55 -15.79 4.26
N LEU A 69 5.24 -15.56 4.40
CA LEU A 69 4.32 -15.28 3.30
C LEU A 69 3.29 -14.22 3.71
N GLY A 70 2.80 -13.44 2.75
CA GLY A 70 1.74 -12.46 3.01
C GLY A 70 0.89 -12.15 1.78
N ILE A 71 -0.40 -11.87 2.00
CA ILE A 71 -1.27 -11.27 0.99
C ILE A 71 -1.25 -9.76 1.22
N SER A 72 -0.81 -8.99 0.23
CA SER A 72 -0.76 -7.53 0.32
C SER A 72 -1.25 -6.90 -0.99
N GLY A 73 -1.76 -5.68 -0.90
CA GLY A 73 -2.01 -4.88 -2.08
C GLY A 73 -0.70 -4.44 -2.71
N ILE A 74 -0.63 -4.47 -4.05
CA ILE A 74 0.58 -4.08 -4.79
C ILE A 74 0.92 -2.60 -4.62
N ASP A 75 -0.08 -1.78 -4.34
CA ASP A 75 0.04 -0.39 -3.93
C ASP A 75 0.90 -0.25 -2.66
N TRP A 76 0.63 -1.05 -1.63
CA TRP A 76 1.40 -1.00 -0.38
C TRP A 76 2.82 -1.54 -0.53
N VAL A 77 3.02 -2.57 -1.35
CA VAL A 77 4.37 -3.07 -1.67
C VAL A 77 5.21 -1.96 -2.34
N LYS A 78 4.63 -1.25 -3.30
CA LYS A 78 5.29 -0.12 -3.97
C LYS A 78 5.49 1.08 -3.04
N GLU A 79 4.49 1.42 -2.23
CA GLU A 79 4.54 2.56 -1.30
C GLU A 79 5.64 2.39 -0.24
N THR A 80 5.85 1.16 0.22
CA THR A 80 6.89 0.83 1.22
C THR A 80 8.25 0.53 0.61
N ASN A 81 8.35 0.39 -0.72
CA ASN A 81 9.52 -0.16 -1.42
C ASN A 81 9.99 -1.50 -0.83
N ALA A 82 9.06 -2.35 -0.40
CA ALA A 82 9.41 -3.62 0.21
C ALA A 82 10.05 -4.56 -0.82
N ASN A 83 11.23 -5.07 -0.52
CA ASN A 83 11.93 -6.05 -1.34
C ASN A 83 11.34 -7.46 -1.09
N VAL A 84 10.24 -7.76 -1.77
CA VAL A 84 9.53 -9.04 -1.68
C VAL A 84 9.38 -9.66 -3.07
N GLU A 85 9.32 -10.99 -3.13
CA GLU A 85 8.99 -11.70 -4.37
C GLU A 85 7.46 -11.77 -4.54
N ILE A 86 6.97 -11.39 -5.72
CA ILE A 86 5.55 -11.52 -6.06
C ILE A 86 5.31 -12.91 -6.63
N LEU A 87 4.66 -13.76 -5.84
CA LEU A 87 4.40 -15.15 -6.23
C LEU A 87 3.16 -15.31 -7.12
N LEU A 88 2.11 -14.53 -6.85
CA LEU A 88 0.81 -14.67 -7.51
C LEU A 88 -0.01 -13.38 -7.44
N ASP A 89 -0.62 -13.00 -8.56
CA ASP A 89 -1.74 -12.03 -8.57
C ASP A 89 -3.05 -12.77 -8.29
N LEU A 90 -3.75 -12.37 -7.23
CA LEU A 90 -4.99 -12.99 -6.79
C LEU A 90 -6.23 -12.43 -7.52
N GLU A 91 -6.08 -11.39 -8.34
CA GLU A 91 -7.16 -10.73 -9.08
C GLU A 91 -8.31 -10.23 -8.18
N ILE A 92 -8.00 -9.88 -6.92
CA ILE A 92 -8.94 -9.34 -5.94
C ILE A 92 -8.54 -7.94 -5.49
N GLY A 93 -9.52 -7.15 -5.07
CA GLY A 93 -9.24 -5.86 -4.42
C GLY A 93 -8.69 -4.79 -5.36
N ALA A 94 -9.08 -4.81 -6.64
CA ALA A 94 -8.64 -3.82 -7.61
C ALA A 94 -8.98 -2.40 -7.16
N VAL A 95 -7.98 -1.52 -7.20
CA VAL A 95 -8.08 -0.10 -6.84
C VAL A 95 -7.27 0.76 -7.80
N SER A 96 -7.70 2.00 -7.99
CA SER A 96 -6.96 3.03 -8.73
C SER A 96 -6.59 4.16 -7.78
N ILE A 97 -5.30 4.49 -7.71
CA ILE A 97 -4.80 5.67 -6.99
C ILE A 97 -4.78 6.82 -8.00
N VAL A 98 -5.49 7.90 -7.68
CA VAL A 98 -5.68 9.04 -8.58
C VAL A 98 -5.39 10.36 -7.89
N LEU A 99 -4.91 11.34 -8.66
CA LEU A 99 -4.83 12.72 -8.22
C LEU A 99 -6.20 13.39 -8.41
N CYS A 100 -6.73 13.98 -7.35
CA CYS A 100 -7.97 14.74 -7.41
C CYS A 100 -7.71 16.23 -7.18
N ALA A 101 -8.38 17.09 -7.94
CA ALA A 101 -8.40 18.53 -7.75
C ALA A 101 -9.83 19.02 -7.50
N PRO A 102 -10.03 20.22 -6.91
CA PRO A 102 -11.35 20.80 -6.73
C PRO A 102 -12.12 20.98 -8.04
N ASN A 103 -13.42 20.65 -8.04
CA ASN A 103 -14.26 20.75 -9.24
C ASN A 103 -14.46 22.19 -9.76
N ASN A 104 -14.16 23.22 -8.96
CA ASN A 104 -14.26 24.63 -9.36
C ASN A 104 -12.98 25.15 -10.04
N TRP A 105 -12.04 24.27 -10.38
CA TRP A 105 -10.83 24.61 -11.14
C TRP A 105 -11.09 24.33 -12.62
N ASP A 106 -11.88 25.18 -13.26
CA ASP A 106 -12.44 24.97 -14.61
C ASP A 106 -11.39 24.80 -15.73
N TYR A 107 -10.13 25.16 -15.48
CA TYR A 107 -9.02 25.09 -16.43
C TYR A 107 -8.01 23.98 -16.14
N ILE A 108 -8.29 23.12 -15.16
CA ILE A 108 -7.37 22.07 -14.71
C ILE A 108 -7.88 20.71 -15.20
N ASN A 109 -7.20 20.13 -16.19
CA ASN A 109 -7.53 18.80 -16.74
C ASN A 109 -6.41 17.79 -16.53
N SER A 110 -5.24 18.24 -16.06
CA SER A 110 -4.05 17.41 -15.88
C SER A 110 -3.21 17.87 -14.69
N LEU A 111 -2.26 17.04 -14.28
CA LEU A 111 -1.23 17.46 -13.32
C LEU A 111 -0.40 18.63 -13.88
N ASP A 112 -0.11 18.64 -15.18
CA ASP A 112 0.67 19.67 -15.85
C ASP A 112 0.02 21.05 -15.73
N ASP A 113 -1.31 21.14 -15.89
CA ASP A 113 -2.06 22.40 -15.71
C ASP A 113 -1.92 22.94 -14.27
N ILE A 114 -1.96 22.03 -13.28
CA ILE A 114 -1.81 22.39 -11.86
C ILE A 114 -0.40 22.92 -11.62
N LEU A 115 0.61 22.20 -12.10
CA LEU A 115 2.02 22.56 -11.90
C LEU A 115 2.33 23.90 -12.55
N GLN A 116 1.88 24.12 -13.80
CA GLN A 116 2.08 25.37 -14.52
C GLN A 116 1.42 26.54 -13.79
N LYS A 117 0.14 26.40 -13.41
CA LYS A 117 -0.60 27.46 -12.71
C LYS A 117 0.09 27.88 -11.41
N PHE A 118 0.46 26.92 -10.57
CA PHE A 118 1.10 27.23 -9.28
C PHE A 118 2.51 27.80 -9.45
N TYR A 119 3.26 27.35 -10.46
CA TYR A 119 4.57 27.89 -10.79
C TYR A 119 4.49 29.34 -11.26
N GLU A 120 3.59 29.65 -12.19
CA GLU A 120 3.38 31.01 -12.72
C GLU A 120 2.87 31.98 -11.64
N GLU A 121 1.99 31.52 -10.75
CA GLU A 121 1.49 32.33 -9.62
C GLU A 121 2.51 32.46 -8.47
N GLY A 122 3.66 31.79 -8.53
CA GLY A 122 4.65 31.77 -7.46
C GLY A 122 4.12 31.17 -6.15
N LYS A 123 3.11 30.29 -6.22
CA LYS A 123 2.45 29.68 -5.06
C LYS A 123 2.96 28.28 -4.81
N THR A 124 2.95 27.88 -3.54
CA THR A 124 3.28 26.50 -3.16
C THR A 124 2.08 25.57 -3.41
N LEU A 125 2.24 24.58 -4.27
CA LEU A 125 1.31 23.47 -4.40
C LEU A 125 1.43 22.54 -3.18
N ARG A 126 0.31 22.22 -2.54
CA ARG A 126 0.23 21.28 -1.41
C ARG A 126 -0.64 20.11 -1.79
N ILE A 127 -0.13 18.89 -1.62
CA ILE A 127 -0.82 17.63 -1.91
C ILE A 127 -0.94 16.85 -0.60
N SER A 128 -2.16 16.44 -0.27
CA SER A 128 -2.46 15.60 0.89
C SER A 128 -2.71 14.17 0.42
N THR A 129 -2.00 13.20 1.00
CA THR A 129 -2.06 11.80 0.56
C THR A 129 -1.56 10.88 1.68
N GLU A 130 -2.05 9.63 1.71
CA GLU A 130 -1.48 8.56 2.53
C GLU A 130 -0.32 7.85 1.81
N TYR A 131 -0.28 7.95 0.47
CA TYR A 131 0.73 7.32 -0.40
C TYR A 131 1.87 8.29 -0.70
N LEU A 132 2.78 8.48 0.27
CA LEU A 132 3.86 9.45 0.19
C LEU A 132 4.86 9.09 -0.92
N THR A 133 5.35 7.85 -0.93
CA THR A 133 6.34 7.37 -1.91
C THR A 133 5.76 7.40 -3.32
N LEU A 134 4.58 6.82 -3.52
CA LEU A 134 3.94 6.78 -4.83
C LEU A 134 3.64 8.20 -5.35
N SER A 135 3.14 9.10 -4.49
CA SER A 135 2.85 10.47 -4.93
C SER A 135 4.12 11.25 -5.26
N MET A 136 5.21 11.08 -4.51
CA MET A 136 6.49 11.70 -4.86
C MET A 136 7.03 11.18 -6.18
N ASN A 137 6.99 9.87 -6.41
CA ASN A 137 7.45 9.28 -7.65
C ASN A 137 6.60 9.76 -8.82
N TYR A 138 5.28 9.77 -8.67
CA TYR A 138 4.33 10.29 -9.66
C TYR A 138 4.64 11.74 -10.08
N LEU A 139 4.98 12.61 -9.12
CA LEU A 139 5.41 13.98 -9.41
C LEU A 139 6.79 14.03 -10.07
N LYS A 140 7.78 13.31 -9.55
CA LYS A 140 9.17 13.32 -10.06
C LYS A 140 9.30 12.69 -11.44
N GLU A 141 8.37 11.83 -11.83
CA GLU A 141 8.30 11.23 -13.16
C GLU A 141 7.64 12.15 -14.20
N ASN A 142 6.87 13.16 -13.77
CA ASN A 142 6.21 14.10 -14.67
C ASN A 142 7.21 15.10 -15.31
N GLU A 143 7.10 15.30 -16.62
CA GLU A 143 8.01 16.16 -17.39
C GLU A 143 7.91 17.64 -17.01
N THR A 144 6.70 18.15 -16.78
CA THR A 144 6.47 19.53 -16.36
C THR A 144 7.05 19.81 -14.98
N TYR A 145 6.94 18.84 -14.06
CA TYR A 145 7.58 18.93 -12.76
C TYR A 145 9.11 19.06 -12.90
N ARG A 146 9.74 18.18 -13.70
CA ARG A 146 11.18 18.25 -13.97
C ARG A 146 11.61 19.55 -14.64
N LYS A 147 10.79 20.08 -15.55
CA LYS A 147 11.04 21.38 -16.20
C LYS A 147 11.10 22.53 -15.19
N PHE A 148 10.19 22.57 -14.22
CA PHE A 148 10.10 23.68 -13.27
C PHE A 148 10.97 23.50 -12.02
N TYR A 149 11.17 22.27 -11.58
CA TYR A 149 11.82 21.96 -10.29
C TYR A 149 13.09 21.11 -10.42
N GLY A 150 13.39 20.56 -11.60
CA GLY A 150 14.52 19.65 -11.82
C GLY A 150 14.38 18.35 -11.03
N GLU A 151 15.48 17.90 -10.43
CA GLU A 151 15.55 16.70 -9.58
C GLU A 151 15.20 16.95 -8.11
N LYS A 152 14.65 18.13 -7.78
CA LYS A 152 14.27 18.46 -6.41
C LYS A 152 13.21 17.49 -5.93
N THR A 153 13.38 16.98 -4.71
CA THR A 153 12.39 16.11 -4.08
C THR A 153 11.33 16.98 -3.37
N PRO A 154 10.02 16.70 -3.55
CA PRO A 154 8.97 17.40 -2.81
C PRO A 154 9.20 17.34 -1.30
N LEU A 155 8.96 18.45 -0.60
CA LEU A 155 9.00 18.46 0.85
C LEU A 155 7.82 17.65 1.40
N VAL A 156 8.12 16.61 2.18
CA VAL A 156 7.11 15.79 2.86
C VAL A 156 6.98 16.22 4.32
N ILE A 157 5.79 16.63 4.71
CA ILE A 157 5.46 17.05 6.08
C ILE A 157 4.60 15.96 6.71
N THR A 158 5.16 15.18 7.62
CA THR A 158 4.39 14.21 8.42
C THR A 158 4.78 14.29 9.89
N PRO A 159 3.83 14.11 10.83
CA PRO A 159 4.12 14.12 12.25
C PRO A 159 4.95 12.90 12.73
N TRP A 160 5.00 11.83 11.94
CA TRP A 160 5.61 10.56 12.32
C TRP A 160 6.90 10.21 11.57
N ARG A 161 7.30 11.00 10.57
CA ARG A 161 8.53 10.77 9.79
C ARG A 161 9.14 12.09 9.33
N SER A 162 10.38 12.34 9.75
CA SER A 162 11.21 13.41 9.21
C SER A 162 11.91 12.89 7.95
N TRP A 163 11.74 13.60 6.85
CA TRP A 163 12.47 13.34 5.61
C TRP A 163 13.70 14.25 5.61
N ALA A 164 14.89 13.65 5.68
CA ALA A 164 16.19 14.30 5.60
C ALA A 164 16.88 13.90 4.30
#